data_AF-A0A060T3A6-F1
#
_entry.id   AF-A0A060T3A6-F1
#
_cell.length_a   1.000
_cell.length_b   1.000
_cell.length_c   1.000
_cell.angle_alpha   90.00
_cell.angle_beta   90.00
_cell.angle_gamma   90.00
#
_symmetry.space_group_name_H-M   'P 1'
#
loop_
_entity.id
_entity.type
_entity.pdbx_description
1 polymer ?
#
loop_
_entity_poly.entity_id
_entity_poly.type
_entity_poly.pdbx_seq_one_letter_code
_entity_poly.pdbx_strand_id
1 'polypeptide(L)'
;MVSLEDVATSLANGEFKRVVFMVGAGVSTAAGIPDFRSPETGLYANLARLKLPYPEAVFDLTYFRKRPEAFYTLADELYPGKFEPTKFHSFMKVVQDHGCLLRVFTQNIDTLEHLAGVDEDKIVAAHGSFANNHCIECRRAMSVARLKQIMWGGKDGKVVVPKCEKCGGLIKPDIVFFGESLPRRFFDLSDVDVDKADLVIVAGTSLTVMPFAQLPDMVPDETIRVLFNMEQVGDFGDRENDVVVLGDCDDNIAKFADMAGWSLDRDTKGQEPIKQIKGELNSIVHDLRRVTLQDSDKGDSEKDDDSKQSTVSIEQSKGRQESKESKESSGKLPDSTSSVNSNKHDSKDSNTNDTPEAVDRADTKNHDDK
;
A
#
# COMPACT_ATOMS: atom_id res chain seq x y z
N MET A 1 -1.09 25.98 -22.93
CA MET A 1 -0.40 25.02 -22.04
C MET A 1 -0.14 25.70 -20.71
N VAL A 2 -0.77 25.19 -19.66
CA VAL A 2 -0.67 25.72 -18.29
C VAL A 2 0.66 25.27 -17.69
N SER A 3 1.41 26.15 -17.00
CA SER A 3 2.65 25.76 -16.31
C SER A 3 2.38 25.26 -14.89
N LEU A 4 3.32 24.51 -14.31
CA LEU A 4 3.21 24.05 -12.92
C LEU A 4 3.17 25.24 -11.95
N GLU A 5 3.94 26.29 -12.23
CA GLU A 5 3.99 27.53 -11.47
C GLU A 5 2.66 28.28 -11.51
N ASP A 6 1.97 28.30 -12.65
CA ASP A 6 0.62 28.90 -12.78
C ASP A 6 -0.39 28.14 -11.92
N VAL A 7 -0.34 26.81 -11.91
CA VAL A 7 -1.21 25.98 -11.06
C VAL A 7 -0.92 26.26 -9.58
N ALA A 8 0.35 26.31 -9.17
CA ALA A 8 0.73 26.58 -7.79
C ALA A 8 0.27 27.97 -7.33
N THR A 9 0.41 28.98 -8.20
CA THR A 9 -0.04 30.35 -7.94
C THR A 9 -1.56 30.42 -7.79
N SER A 10 -2.30 29.78 -8.70
CA SER A 10 -3.77 29.72 -8.67
C SER A 10 -4.27 29.00 -7.41
N LEU A 11 -3.58 27.92 -7.02
CA LEU A 11 -3.85 27.19 -5.78
C LEU A 11 -3.63 28.08 -4.54
N ALA A 12 -2.50 28.79 -4.48
CA ALA A 12 -2.19 29.70 -3.38
C ALA A 12 -3.16 30.89 -3.27
N ASN A 13 -3.62 31.41 -4.42
CA ASN A 13 -4.65 32.46 -4.50
C ASN A 13 -6.06 31.95 -4.14
N GLY A 14 -6.22 30.63 -3.98
CA GLY A 14 -7.49 30.00 -3.64
C GLY A 14 -8.47 29.98 -4.81
N GLU A 15 -7.99 29.94 -6.06
CA GLU A 15 -8.84 29.83 -7.24
C GLU A 15 -9.45 28.42 -7.36
N PHE A 16 -8.73 27.40 -6.87
CA PHE A 16 -9.25 26.04 -6.71
C PHE A 16 -9.95 25.88 -5.36
N LYS A 17 -11.20 25.40 -5.38
CA LYS A 17 -12.01 25.13 -4.19
C LYS A 17 -12.32 23.66 -3.99
N ARG A 18 -12.07 22.83 -5.00
CA ARG A 18 -12.46 21.42 -5.08
C ARG A 18 -11.32 20.62 -5.72
N VAL A 19 -10.24 20.47 -4.95
CA VAL A 19 -9.07 19.68 -5.33
C VAL A 19 -9.35 18.20 -5.09
N VAL A 20 -9.15 17.37 -6.11
CA VAL A 20 -9.25 15.91 -6.03
C VAL A 20 -7.89 15.27 -6.22
N PHE A 21 -7.51 14.39 -5.29
CA PHE A 21 -6.32 13.55 -5.41
C PHE A 21 -6.69 12.15 -5.89
N MET A 22 -5.90 11.60 -6.81
CA MET A 22 -5.96 10.20 -7.23
C MET A 22 -4.57 9.58 -7.07
N VAL A 23 -4.36 8.83 -6.00
CA VAL A 23 -3.02 8.38 -5.58
C VAL A 23 -2.87 6.87 -5.59
N GLY A 24 -1.66 6.40 -5.86
CA GLY A 24 -1.27 5.00 -5.77
C GLY A 24 0.04 4.79 -5.01
N ALA A 25 0.61 3.60 -5.13
CA ALA A 25 1.70 3.15 -4.27
C ALA A 25 2.96 4.04 -4.32
N GLY A 26 3.19 4.75 -5.43
CA GLY A 26 4.32 5.64 -5.63
C GLY A 26 4.37 6.82 -4.65
N VAL A 27 3.24 7.23 -4.05
CA VAL A 27 3.27 8.29 -3.02
C VAL A 27 3.75 7.79 -1.66
N SER A 28 3.84 6.46 -1.46
CA SER A 28 4.24 5.81 -0.20
C SER A 28 5.66 5.24 -0.24
N THR A 29 6.35 5.26 -1.40
CA THR A 29 7.68 4.65 -1.55
C THR A 29 8.73 5.30 -0.65
N ALA A 30 8.68 6.63 -0.49
CA ALA A 30 9.57 7.38 0.40
C ALA A 30 9.39 7.02 1.89
N ALA A 31 8.24 6.47 2.27
CA ALA A 31 8.01 5.95 3.63
C ALA A 31 8.71 4.60 3.87
N GLY A 32 9.36 4.02 2.85
CA GLY A 32 9.94 2.68 2.92
C GLY A 32 8.91 1.56 2.69
N ILE A 33 7.69 1.91 2.26
CA ILE A 33 6.69 0.94 1.81
C ILE A 33 7.03 0.60 0.36
N PRO A 34 7.45 -0.64 0.06
CA PRO A 34 7.70 -1.02 -1.32
C PRO A 34 6.40 -0.91 -2.11
N ASP A 35 6.48 -0.42 -3.34
CA ASP A 35 5.35 -0.53 -4.25
C ASP A 35 5.05 -2.02 -4.53
N PHE A 36 3.95 -2.31 -5.23
CA PHE A 36 3.65 -3.70 -5.54
C PHE A 36 4.57 -4.27 -6.62
N ARG A 37 4.92 -3.47 -7.64
CA ARG A 37 5.33 -3.97 -8.96
C ARG A 37 6.80 -3.73 -9.32
N SER A 38 7.55 -2.93 -8.57
CA SER A 38 8.94 -2.65 -8.90
C SER A 38 9.76 -3.94 -9.00
N PRO A 39 10.51 -4.18 -10.09
CA PRO A 39 11.15 -5.47 -10.37
C PRO A 39 12.09 -5.99 -9.28
N GLU A 40 12.71 -5.11 -8.48
CA GLU A 40 13.72 -5.48 -7.48
C GLU A 40 13.28 -5.18 -6.04
N THR A 41 12.58 -4.07 -5.83
CA THR A 41 12.19 -3.58 -4.49
C THR A 41 10.72 -3.84 -4.17
N GLY A 42 9.89 -4.13 -5.17
CA GLY A 42 8.46 -4.27 -5.01
C GLY A 42 8.08 -5.45 -4.13
N LEU A 43 6.92 -5.39 -3.48
CA LEU A 43 6.39 -6.45 -2.63
C LEU A 43 6.47 -7.81 -3.34
N TYR A 44 6.08 -7.86 -4.61
CA TYR A 44 6.07 -9.06 -5.45
C TYR A 44 7.44 -9.72 -5.63
N ALA A 45 8.52 -8.95 -5.74
CA ALA A 45 9.88 -9.50 -5.80
C ALA A 45 10.22 -10.23 -4.50
N ASN A 46 9.79 -9.69 -3.35
CA ASN A 46 9.99 -10.29 -2.02
C ASN A 46 9.12 -11.53 -1.77
N LEU A 47 8.10 -11.78 -2.60
CA LEU A 47 7.19 -12.93 -2.48
C LEU A 47 7.69 -14.20 -3.18
N ALA A 48 8.83 -14.16 -3.87
CA ALA A 48 9.39 -15.33 -4.55
C ALA A 48 9.51 -16.57 -3.63
N ARG A 49 9.74 -16.36 -2.32
CA ARG A 49 9.79 -17.41 -1.29
C ARG A 49 8.49 -18.22 -1.16
N LEU A 50 7.33 -17.65 -1.49
CA LEU A 50 6.02 -18.28 -1.34
C LEU A 50 5.63 -19.19 -2.51
N LYS A 51 6.47 -19.28 -3.57
CA LYS A 51 6.22 -20.11 -4.77
C LYS A 51 4.81 -19.87 -5.35
N LEU A 52 4.43 -18.60 -5.46
CA LEU A 52 3.15 -18.20 -6.02
C LEU A 52 3.11 -18.51 -7.54
N PRO A 53 1.93 -18.85 -8.10
CA PRO A 53 1.80 -19.08 -9.54
C PRO A 53 2.04 -17.82 -10.37
N TYR A 54 1.74 -16.66 -9.79
CA TYR A 54 2.01 -15.32 -10.29
C TYR A 54 2.03 -14.36 -9.07
N PRO A 55 2.71 -13.20 -9.12
CA PRO A 55 2.95 -12.40 -7.93
C PRO A 55 1.70 -11.86 -7.22
N GLU A 56 0.67 -11.51 -7.99
CA GLU A 56 -0.62 -10.99 -7.51
C GLU A 56 -1.46 -12.04 -6.79
N ALA A 57 -1.13 -13.33 -6.90
CA ALA A 57 -1.96 -14.43 -6.42
C ALA A 57 -2.29 -14.34 -4.92
N VAL A 58 -1.41 -13.73 -4.12
CA VAL A 58 -1.65 -13.55 -2.69
C VAL A 58 -2.82 -12.61 -2.37
N PHE A 59 -3.19 -11.75 -3.32
CA PHE A 59 -4.33 -10.85 -3.28
C PHE A 59 -5.46 -11.29 -4.22
N ASP A 60 -5.46 -12.52 -4.74
CA ASP A 60 -6.56 -13.07 -5.54
C ASP A 60 -7.56 -13.82 -4.66
N LEU A 61 -8.86 -13.51 -4.77
CA LEU A 61 -9.90 -14.10 -3.91
C LEU A 61 -10.03 -15.62 -4.11
N THR A 62 -9.87 -16.11 -5.34
CA THR A 62 -9.95 -17.54 -5.66
C THR A 62 -8.74 -18.28 -5.12
N TYR A 63 -7.55 -17.68 -5.22
CA TYR A 63 -6.34 -18.22 -4.62
C TYR A 63 -6.43 -18.22 -3.10
N PHE A 64 -6.90 -17.13 -2.49
CA PHE A 64 -7.11 -17.02 -1.04
C PHE A 64 -8.06 -18.08 -0.49
N ARG A 65 -9.13 -18.41 -1.21
CA ARG A 65 -10.03 -19.53 -0.82
C ARG A 65 -9.32 -20.88 -0.76
N LYS A 66 -8.31 -21.10 -1.62
CA LYS A 66 -7.57 -22.36 -1.76
C LYS A 66 -6.32 -22.45 -0.87
N ARG A 67 -5.62 -21.32 -0.68
CA ARG A 67 -4.31 -21.19 -0.01
C ARG A 67 -4.27 -19.93 0.86
N PRO A 68 -5.16 -19.78 1.85
CA PRO A 68 -5.23 -18.57 2.67
C PRO A 68 -3.94 -18.31 3.48
N GLU A 69 -3.16 -19.35 3.78
CA GLU A 69 -1.92 -19.28 4.55
C GLU A 69 -0.87 -18.37 3.90
N ALA A 70 -0.85 -18.29 2.57
CA ALA A 70 0.08 -17.43 1.83
C ALA A 70 -0.15 -15.95 2.16
N PHE A 71 -1.40 -15.51 2.18
CA PHE A 71 -1.75 -14.14 2.59
C PHE A 71 -1.41 -13.90 4.06
N TYR A 72 -1.79 -14.83 4.93
CA TYR A 72 -1.58 -14.64 6.38
C TYR A 72 -0.12 -14.70 6.81
N THR A 73 0.76 -15.30 6.01
CA THR A 73 2.21 -15.25 6.21
C THR A 73 2.76 -13.84 5.99
N LEU A 74 2.13 -13.05 5.12
CA LEU A 74 2.51 -11.67 4.83
C LEU A 74 1.72 -10.63 5.63
N ALA A 75 0.53 -10.99 6.12
CA ALA A 75 -0.38 -10.02 6.69
C ALA A 75 0.24 -9.21 7.85
N ASP A 76 1.16 -9.77 8.65
CA ASP A 76 1.89 -8.99 9.67
C ASP A 76 2.77 -7.88 9.06
N GLU A 77 3.45 -8.17 7.94
CA GLU A 77 4.29 -7.20 7.23
C GLU A 77 3.45 -6.07 6.65
N LEU A 78 2.19 -6.34 6.29
CA LEU A 78 1.27 -5.40 5.64
C LEU A 78 0.42 -4.55 6.61
N TYR A 79 0.32 -4.93 7.90
CA TYR A 79 -0.50 -4.18 8.86
C TYR A 79 0.04 -2.74 9.08
N PRO A 80 -0.83 -1.70 9.07
CA PRO A 80 -0.43 -0.32 9.30
C PRO A 80 0.25 -0.06 10.66
N GLY A 81 1.00 1.05 10.73
CA GLY A 81 1.63 1.56 11.97
C GLY A 81 3.14 1.31 12.08
N LYS A 82 3.79 0.87 11.00
CA LYS A 82 5.25 0.71 10.89
C LYS A 82 5.93 1.88 10.16
N PHE A 83 5.14 2.73 9.52
CA PHE A 83 5.59 3.76 8.58
C PHE A 83 4.97 5.11 8.91
N GLU A 84 5.69 6.18 8.60
CA GLU A 84 5.23 7.56 8.76
C GLU A 84 4.77 8.11 7.40
N PRO A 85 3.80 9.04 7.37
CA PRO A 85 3.37 9.68 6.13
C PRO A 85 4.51 10.40 5.42
N THR A 86 4.47 10.40 4.08
CA THR A 86 5.45 11.11 3.24
C THR A 86 5.13 12.61 3.11
N LYS A 87 5.98 13.37 2.41
CA LYS A 87 5.69 14.77 2.09
C LYS A 87 4.44 14.90 1.23
N PHE A 88 4.21 13.96 0.30
CA PHE A 88 3.01 13.94 -0.52
C PHE A 88 1.73 13.80 0.34
N HIS A 89 1.76 12.91 1.33
CA HIS A 89 0.66 12.78 2.29
C HIS A 89 0.45 14.05 3.11
N SER A 90 1.54 14.67 3.53
CA SER A 90 1.51 15.95 4.25
C SER A 90 0.89 17.06 3.39
N PHE A 91 1.19 17.11 2.09
CA PHE A 91 0.60 18.08 1.17
C PHE A 91 -0.91 17.88 1.01
N MET A 92 -1.41 16.64 0.92
CA MET A 92 -2.86 16.39 0.91
C MET A 92 -3.56 16.99 2.14
N LYS A 93 -2.92 16.91 3.30
CA LYS A 93 -3.43 17.54 4.52
C LYS A 93 -3.32 19.07 4.51
N VAL A 94 -2.24 19.63 3.97
CA VAL A 94 -2.13 21.10 3.81
C VAL A 94 -3.26 21.62 2.91
N VAL A 95 -3.57 20.94 1.80
CA VAL A 95 -4.70 21.29 0.92
C VAL A 95 -6.04 21.22 1.67
N GLN A 96 -6.20 20.25 2.59
CA GLN A 96 -7.36 20.21 3.49
C GLN A 96 -7.40 21.40 4.44
N ASP A 97 -6.27 21.77 5.04
CA ASP A 97 -6.17 22.89 5.99
C ASP A 97 -6.44 24.25 5.34
N HIS A 98 -6.15 24.37 4.04
CA HIS A 98 -6.55 25.52 3.23
C HIS A 98 -8.01 25.47 2.76
N GLY A 99 -8.76 24.42 3.12
CA GLY A 99 -10.20 24.32 2.89
C GLY A 99 -10.62 24.03 1.46
N CYS A 100 -9.69 23.61 0.59
CA CYS A 100 -9.99 23.32 -0.82
C CYS A 100 -9.94 21.83 -1.18
N LEU A 101 -9.60 20.93 -0.26
CA LEU A 101 -9.66 19.49 -0.50
C LEU A 101 -11.12 19.01 -0.64
N LEU A 102 -11.47 18.50 -1.82
CA LEU A 102 -12.73 17.82 -2.06
C LEU A 102 -12.63 16.34 -1.66
N ARG A 103 -11.63 15.63 -2.20
CA ARG A 103 -11.57 14.17 -2.13
C ARG A 103 -10.16 13.63 -2.33
N VAL A 104 -9.83 12.55 -1.62
CA VAL A 104 -8.66 11.70 -1.90
C VAL A 104 -9.16 10.32 -2.29
N PHE A 105 -9.01 9.95 -3.56
CA PHE A 105 -9.14 8.56 -4.02
C PHE A 105 -7.77 7.91 -3.92
N THR A 106 -7.64 6.86 -3.11
CA THR A 106 -6.38 6.14 -2.94
C THR A 106 -6.53 4.67 -3.33
N GLN A 107 -5.55 4.16 -4.09
CA GLN A 107 -5.36 2.74 -4.33
C GLN A 107 -4.64 2.05 -3.16
N ASN A 108 -4.07 2.82 -2.24
CA ASN A 108 -3.23 2.30 -1.17
C ASN A 108 -4.08 1.74 -0.03
N ILE A 109 -3.49 0.79 0.68
CA ILE A 109 -4.08 0.11 1.84
C ILE A 109 -3.31 0.39 3.13
N ASP A 110 -2.24 1.19 3.04
CA ASP A 110 -1.28 1.48 4.11
C ASP A 110 -1.81 2.48 5.16
N THR A 111 -2.88 3.21 4.84
CA THR A 111 -3.56 4.22 5.68
C THR A 111 -2.75 5.47 5.99
N LEU A 112 -1.68 5.75 5.21
CA LEU A 112 -0.83 6.92 5.44
C LEU A 112 -1.57 8.25 5.24
N GLU A 113 -2.65 8.29 4.45
CA GLU A 113 -3.51 9.49 4.31
C GLU A 113 -4.19 9.83 5.64
N HIS A 114 -4.73 8.83 6.32
CA HIS A 114 -5.32 8.99 7.66
C HIS A 114 -4.27 9.38 8.70
N LEU A 115 -3.07 8.78 8.65
CA LEU A 115 -1.99 9.13 9.56
C LEU A 115 -1.46 10.55 9.33
N ALA A 116 -1.49 11.05 8.09
CA ALA A 116 -1.26 12.45 7.79
C ALA A 116 -2.39 13.36 8.31
N GLY A 117 -3.49 12.81 8.82
CA GLY A 117 -4.59 13.55 9.40
C GLY A 117 -5.58 14.10 8.37
N VAL A 118 -5.61 13.55 7.15
CA VAL A 118 -6.71 13.80 6.21
C VAL A 118 -7.98 13.20 6.81
N ASP A 119 -9.09 13.94 6.75
CA ASP A 119 -10.34 13.55 7.39
C ASP A 119 -10.92 12.29 6.70
N GLU A 120 -11.48 11.38 7.50
CA GLU A 120 -12.01 10.11 7.00
C GLU A 120 -13.13 10.31 5.96
N ASP A 121 -13.96 11.34 6.14
CA ASP A 121 -15.02 11.67 5.20
C ASP A 121 -14.48 12.19 3.87
N LYS A 122 -13.20 12.59 3.78
CA LYS A 122 -12.48 13.02 2.56
C LYS A 122 -11.75 11.87 1.86
N ILE A 123 -11.56 10.74 2.51
CA ILE A 123 -10.84 9.59 1.93
C ILE A 123 -11.82 8.60 1.30
N VAL A 124 -11.44 8.11 0.13
CA VAL A 124 -12.02 6.95 -0.55
C VAL A 124 -10.90 5.96 -0.80
N ALA A 125 -10.79 5.00 0.12
CA ALA A 125 -9.90 3.86 -0.02
C ALA A 125 -10.48 2.89 -1.07
N ALA A 126 -10.14 3.10 -2.33
CA ALA A 126 -10.70 2.38 -3.46
C ALA A 126 -10.41 0.87 -3.36
N HIS A 127 -9.22 0.50 -2.89
CA HIS A 127 -8.86 -0.89 -2.63
C HIS A 127 -9.05 -1.30 -1.17
N GLY A 128 -9.87 -0.56 -0.42
CA GLY A 128 -10.18 -0.85 0.96
C GLY A 128 -9.01 -0.61 1.91
N SER A 129 -9.07 -1.14 3.13
CA SER A 129 -8.03 -0.92 4.14
C SER A 129 -7.98 -2.02 5.21
N PHE A 130 -6.92 -2.01 6.01
CA PHE A 130 -6.77 -2.90 7.16
C PHE A 130 -7.57 -2.46 8.41
N ALA A 131 -8.40 -1.42 8.31
CA ALA A 131 -9.14 -0.86 9.45
C ALA A 131 -10.19 -1.84 10.02
N ASN A 132 -10.80 -2.65 9.15
CA ASN A 132 -11.86 -3.59 9.48
C ASN A 132 -11.61 -4.96 8.86
N ASN A 133 -12.32 -5.99 9.31
CA ASN A 133 -12.21 -7.35 8.77
C ASN A 133 -13.58 -8.01 8.71
N HIS A 134 -13.87 -8.73 7.63
CA HIS A 134 -15.14 -9.40 7.45
C HIS A 134 -14.97 -10.83 6.91
N CYS A 135 -15.97 -11.66 7.20
CA CYS A 135 -16.12 -12.95 6.54
C CYS A 135 -16.39 -12.77 5.05
N ILE A 136 -15.65 -13.49 4.21
CA ILE A 136 -15.83 -13.45 2.75
C ILE A 136 -17.15 -14.08 2.28
N GLU A 137 -17.82 -14.86 3.14
CA GLU A 137 -19.08 -15.55 2.80
C GLU A 137 -20.30 -14.81 3.37
N CYS A 138 -20.34 -14.55 4.69
CA CYS A 138 -21.52 -13.98 5.35
C CYS A 138 -21.38 -12.51 5.74
N ARG A 139 -20.26 -11.86 5.41
CA ARG A 139 -19.95 -10.46 5.74
C ARG A 139 -20.06 -10.12 7.22
N ARG A 140 -19.95 -11.09 8.13
CA ARG A 140 -19.90 -10.83 9.57
C ARG A 140 -18.54 -10.24 9.93
N ALA A 141 -18.56 -9.13 10.67
CA ALA A 141 -17.36 -8.42 11.11
C ALA A 141 -16.56 -9.22 12.15
N MET A 142 -15.24 -9.05 12.11
CA MET A 142 -14.30 -9.47 13.14
C MET A 142 -13.38 -8.29 13.47
N SER A 143 -13.24 -7.97 14.75
CA SER A 143 -12.36 -6.87 15.18
C SER A 143 -10.89 -7.18 14.84
N VAL A 144 -10.12 -6.13 14.54
CA VAL A 144 -8.68 -6.24 14.25
C VAL A 144 -7.95 -6.93 15.41
N ALA A 145 -8.28 -6.58 16.66
CA ALA A 145 -7.70 -7.20 17.85
C ALA A 145 -7.95 -8.73 17.89
N ARG A 146 -9.16 -9.18 17.57
CA ARG A 146 -9.50 -10.61 17.56
C ARG A 146 -8.80 -11.36 16.44
N LEU A 147 -8.79 -10.79 15.24
CA LEU A 147 -8.10 -11.39 14.09
C LEU A 147 -6.60 -11.56 14.39
N LYS A 148 -5.97 -10.51 14.91
CA LYS A 148 -4.58 -10.49 15.37
C LYS A 148 -4.30 -11.56 16.42
N GLN A 149 -5.15 -11.67 17.44
CA GLN A 149 -5.05 -12.69 18.48
C GLN A 149 -5.08 -14.12 17.89
N ILE A 150 -5.93 -14.37 16.90
CA ILE A 150 -6.01 -15.69 16.26
C ILE A 150 -4.74 -15.97 15.47
N MET A 151 -4.34 -15.05 14.59
CA MET A 151 -3.17 -15.21 13.73
C MET A 151 -1.89 -15.51 14.52
N TRP A 152 -1.69 -14.84 15.66
CA TRP A 152 -0.51 -14.99 16.52
C TRP A 152 -0.70 -15.90 17.72
N GLY A 153 -1.87 -16.53 17.85
CA GLY A 153 -2.15 -17.51 18.91
C GLY A 153 -1.62 -18.91 18.61
N GLY A 154 -1.02 -19.13 17.42
CA GLY A 154 -0.48 -20.41 17.00
C GLY A 154 0.73 -20.86 17.82
N LYS A 155 0.80 -22.15 18.16
CA LYS A 155 2.00 -22.77 18.74
C LYS A 155 3.08 -22.92 17.66
N ASP A 156 4.35 -22.83 18.06
CA ASP A 156 5.53 -23.07 17.23
C ASP A 156 5.66 -22.16 15.99
N GLY A 157 5.17 -20.92 16.07
CA GLY A 157 5.29 -19.93 14.99
C GLY A 157 4.44 -20.23 13.74
N LYS A 158 3.49 -21.17 13.82
CA LYS A 158 2.58 -21.46 12.72
C LYS A 158 1.47 -20.42 12.63
N VAL A 159 1.32 -19.85 11.44
CA VAL A 159 0.23 -18.94 11.09
C VAL A 159 -1.11 -19.68 11.19
N VAL A 160 -2.04 -19.13 11.99
CA VAL A 160 -3.40 -19.67 12.11
C VAL A 160 -4.34 -18.87 11.22
N VAL A 161 -5.07 -19.57 10.35
CA VAL A 161 -6.07 -18.97 9.45
C VAL A 161 -7.36 -18.67 10.22
N PRO A 162 -7.75 -17.40 10.40
CA PRO A 162 -8.99 -17.01 11.06
C PRO A 162 -10.24 -17.47 10.29
N LYS A 163 -11.23 -17.96 11.03
CA LYS A 163 -12.51 -18.45 10.49
C LYS A 163 -13.67 -17.73 11.16
N CYS A 164 -14.76 -17.57 10.42
CA CYS A 164 -15.99 -16.97 10.91
C CYS A 164 -16.69 -17.91 11.89
N GLU A 165 -16.99 -17.40 13.08
CA GLU A 165 -17.69 -18.15 14.13
C GLU A 165 -19.13 -18.53 13.74
N LYS A 166 -19.73 -17.83 12.77
CA LYS A 166 -21.11 -18.10 12.31
C LYS A 166 -21.20 -19.17 11.23
N CYS A 167 -20.33 -19.12 10.22
CA CYS A 167 -20.46 -19.96 9.02
C CYS A 167 -19.20 -20.77 8.67
N GLY A 168 -18.12 -20.65 9.43
CA GLY A 168 -16.83 -21.31 9.13
C GLY A 168 -16.09 -20.74 7.91
N GLY A 169 -16.62 -19.70 7.26
CA GLY A 169 -15.97 -19.03 6.13
C GLY A 169 -14.66 -18.34 6.53
N LEU A 170 -13.79 -18.07 5.57
CA LEU A 170 -12.56 -17.30 5.82
C LEU A 170 -12.90 -15.86 6.22
N ILE A 171 -12.11 -15.30 7.12
CA ILE A 171 -12.10 -13.86 7.39
C ILE A 171 -11.02 -13.24 6.51
N LYS A 172 -11.09 -11.96 6.20
CA LYS A 172 -9.93 -11.17 5.73
C LYS A 172 -10.12 -9.71 6.12
N PRO A 173 -9.04 -8.90 6.17
CA PRO A 173 -9.16 -7.45 6.25
C PRO A 173 -9.98 -6.92 5.06
N ASP A 174 -10.60 -5.76 5.23
CA ASP A 174 -11.43 -5.12 4.22
C ASP A 174 -10.61 -4.46 3.10
N ILE A 175 -9.51 -5.11 2.70
CA ILE A 175 -8.77 -4.82 1.48
C ILE A 175 -9.41 -5.58 0.32
N VAL A 176 -9.51 -4.95 -0.84
CA VAL A 176 -10.12 -5.51 -2.03
C VAL A 176 -9.13 -6.47 -2.70
N PHE A 177 -9.53 -7.72 -2.85
CA PHE A 177 -8.77 -8.72 -3.60
C PHE A 177 -9.15 -8.69 -5.08
N PHE A 178 -8.26 -9.16 -5.95
CA PHE A 178 -8.61 -9.43 -7.35
C PHE A 178 -9.80 -10.40 -7.41
N GLY A 179 -10.80 -10.03 -8.21
CA GLY A 179 -12.09 -10.70 -8.30
C GLY A 179 -13.16 -10.17 -7.34
N GLU A 180 -12.87 -9.19 -6.48
CA GLU A 180 -13.87 -8.46 -5.68
C GLU A 180 -14.27 -7.14 -6.34
N SER A 181 -15.50 -6.70 -6.08
CA SER A 181 -15.93 -5.34 -6.39
C SER A 181 -15.28 -4.35 -5.43
N LEU A 182 -14.92 -3.17 -5.95
CA LEU A 182 -14.51 -2.05 -5.11
C LEU A 182 -15.65 -1.62 -4.15
N PRO A 183 -15.34 -0.93 -3.05
CA PRO A 183 -16.34 -0.47 -2.11
C PRO A 183 -17.37 0.43 -2.81
N ARG A 184 -18.64 0.31 -2.41
CA ARG A 184 -19.71 1.11 -3.02
C ARG A 184 -19.44 2.62 -2.96
N ARG A 185 -18.79 3.08 -1.88
CA ARG A 185 -18.36 4.48 -1.70
C ARG A 185 -17.48 5.00 -2.85
N PHE A 186 -16.68 4.13 -3.49
CA PHE A 186 -15.91 4.51 -4.68
C PHE A 186 -16.85 4.94 -5.81
N PHE A 187 -17.82 4.10 -6.16
CA PHE A 187 -18.78 4.36 -7.25
C PHE A 187 -19.76 5.48 -6.90
N ASP A 188 -20.23 5.55 -5.65
CA ASP A 188 -21.17 6.59 -5.22
C ASP A 188 -20.55 8.01 -5.30
N LEU A 189 -19.22 8.12 -5.25
CA LEU A 189 -18.50 9.40 -5.21
C LEU A 189 -17.66 9.69 -6.45
N SER A 190 -17.25 8.69 -7.23
CA SER A 190 -16.42 8.88 -8.43
C SER A 190 -17.06 9.88 -9.38
N ASP A 191 -18.30 9.65 -9.77
CA ASP A 191 -18.99 10.46 -10.78
C ASP A 191 -19.26 11.87 -10.25
N VAL A 192 -19.63 11.98 -8.98
CA VAL A 192 -20.05 13.25 -8.36
C VAL A 192 -18.88 14.17 -8.05
N ASP A 193 -17.80 13.62 -7.50
CA ASP A 193 -16.67 14.43 -7.03
C ASP A 193 -15.69 14.74 -8.17
N VAL A 194 -15.52 13.84 -9.14
CA VAL A 194 -14.66 14.07 -10.31
C VAL A 194 -15.25 15.15 -11.23
N ASP A 195 -16.56 15.11 -11.50
CA ASP A 195 -17.25 16.13 -12.31
C ASP A 195 -17.17 17.54 -11.69
N LYS A 196 -17.12 17.62 -10.36
CA LYS A 196 -17.04 18.90 -9.64
C LYS A 196 -15.63 19.42 -9.45
N ALA A 197 -14.60 18.62 -9.72
CA ALA A 197 -13.22 19.00 -9.45
C ALA A 197 -12.82 20.23 -10.28
N ASP A 198 -12.19 21.21 -9.64
CA ASP A 198 -11.57 22.34 -10.32
C ASP A 198 -10.04 22.21 -10.43
N LEU A 199 -9.45 21.23 -9.74
CA LEU A 199 -8.09 20.76 -9.94
C LEU A 199 -8.02 19.27 -9.61
N VAL A 200 -7.37 18.48 -10.47
CA VAL A 200 -7.11 17.05 -10.22
C VAL A 200 -5.61 16.82 -10.14
N ILE A 201 -5.15 16.19 -9.07
CA ILE A 201 -3.75 15.79 -8.89
C ILE A 201 -3.69 14.26 -8.86
N VAL A 202 -3.05 13.68 -9.87
CA VAL A 202 -2.80 12.24 -9.97
C VAL A 202 -1.35 11.97 -9.63
N ALA A 203 -1.09 11.00 -8.74
CA ALA A 203 0.28 10.75 -8.33
C ALA A 203 0.60 9.31 -7.97
N GLY A 204 1.85 8.92 -8.26
CA GLY A 204 2.41 7.64 -7.82
C GLY A 204 1.59 6.43 -8.26
N THR A 205 0.96 6.46 -9.44
CA THR A 205 0.15 5.36 -9.94
C THR A 205 0.47 5.07 -11.39
N SER A 206 0.38 3.79 -11.77
CA SER A 206 0.54 3.35 -13.16
C SER A 206 -0.74 3.46 -13.98
N LEU A 207 -1.88 3.75 -13.34
CA LEU A 207 -3.22 3.77 -13.96
C LEU A 207 -3.53 2.50 -14.78
N THR A 208 -3.17 1.33 -14.26
CA THR A 208 -3.42 0.03 -14.92
C THR A 208 -4.51 -0.80 -14.26
N VAL A 209 -4.99 -0.41 -13.08
CA VAL A 209 -5.98 -1.18 -12.30
C VAL A 209 -7.35 -0.57 -12.47
N MET A 210 -8.22 -1.30 -13.16
CA MET A 210 -9.62 -0.91 -13.34
C MET A 210 -10.45 -1.26 -12.10
N PRO A 211 -11.48 -0.46 -11.76
CA PRO A 211 -11.96 0.73 -12.47
C PRO A 211 -11.25 2.03 -12.07
N PHE A 212 -10.30 2.02 -11.12
CA PHE A 212 -9.63 3.24 -10.67
C PHE A 212 -8.96 4.02 -11.80
N ALA A 213 -8.32 3.30 -12.73
CA ALA A 213 -7.64 3.89 -13.88
C ALA A 213 -8.54 4.75 -14.79
N GLN A 214 -9.87 4.63 -14.70
CA GLN A 214 -10.83 5.44 -15.46
C GLN A 214 -11.10 6.81 -14.83
N LEU A 215 -10.75 7.02 -13.56
CA LEU A 215 -11.06 8.28 -12.88
C LEU A 215 -10.50 9.51 -13.61
N PRO A 216 -9.25 9.51 -14.14
CA PRO A 216 -8.73 10.66 -14.90
C PRO A 216 -9.50 10.91 -16.21
N ASP A 217 -10.05 9.86 -16.84
CA ASP A 217 -10.82 9.97 -18.10
C ASP A 217 -12.17 10.65 -17.87
N MET A 218 -12.73 10.50 -16.66
CA MET A 218 -13.99 11.11 -16.25
C MET A 218 -13.87 12.60 -15.91
N VAL A 219 -12.65 13.14 -15.83
CA VAL A 219 -12.40 14.54 -15.51
C VAL A 219 -12.86 15.42 -16.68
N PRO A 220 -13.67 16.48 -16.44
CA PRO A 220 -14.08 17.41 -17.49
C PRO A 220 -12.89 17.97 -18.28
N ASP A 221 -13.06 18.14 -19.59
CA ASP A 221 -11.97 18.54 -20.50
C ASP A 221 -11.33 19.89 -20.16
N GLU A 222 -12.05 20.78 -19.47
CA GLU A 222 -11.55 22.10 -19.06
C GLU A 222 -10.81 22.07 -17.71
N THR A 223 -10.95 21.00 -16.92
CA THR A 223 -10.35 20.90 -15.58
C THR A 223 -8.86 20.56 -15.69
N ILE A 224 -8.02 21.38 -15.05
CA ILE A 224 -6.57 21.15 -15.00
C ILE A 224 -6.27 19.83 -14.28
N ARG A 225 -5.45 18.98 -14.92
CA ARG A 225 -4.95 17.74 -14.33
C ARG A 225 -3.43 17.81 -14.21
N VAL A 226 -2.90 17.48 -13.03
CA VAL A 226 -1.46 17.44 -12.78
C VAL A 226 -1.05 16.01 -12.47
N LEU A 227 -0.07 15.49 -13.20
CA LEU A 227 0.53 14.18 -12.95
C LEU A 227 1.88 14.34 -12.25
N PHE A 228 2.02 13.79 -11.04
CA PHE A 228 3.30 13.61 -10.36
C PHE A 228 3.67 12.12 -10.36
N ASN A 229 4.58 11.69 -11.22
CA ASN A 229 4.89 10.26 -11.34
C ASN A 229 6.29 10.00 -11.90
N MET A 230 6.83 8.79 -11.72
CA MET A 230 8.11 8.44 -12.34
C MET A 230 8.02 8.36 -13.88
N GLU A 231 6.86 7.96 -14.39
CA GLU A 231 6.60 7.74 -15.82
C GLU A 231 5.28 8.40 -16.22
N GLN A 232 5.19 8.81 -17.49
CA GLN A 232 3.92 9.26 -18.06
C GLN A 232 2.97 8.06 -18.22
N VAL A 233 1.72 8.21 -17.80
CA VAL A 233 0.73 7.14 -17.70
C VAL A 233 -0.63 7.63 -18.15
N GLY A 234 -1.53 6.72 -18.56
CA GLY A 234 -2.86 7.10 -19.05
C GLY A 234 -2.79 7.96 -20.32
N ASP A 235 -3.73 8.91 -20.45
CA ASP A 235 -3.80 9.92 -21.51
C ASP A 235 -3.10 11.25 -21.13
N PHE A 236 -2.34 11.27 -20.03
CA PHE A 236 -1.74 12.50 -19.54
C PHE A 236 -0.76 13.09 -20.55
N GLY A 237 -0.90 14.37 -20.86
CA GLY A 237 -0.10 15.08 -21.85
C GLY A 237 -0.79 15.20 -23.21
N ASP A 238 -1.93 14.54 -23.40
CA ASP A 238 -2.75 14.68 -24.61
C ASP A 238 -3.66 15.93 -24.55
N ARG A 239 -3.99 16.42 -23.35
CA ARG A 239 -4.84 17.62 -23.14
C ARG A 239 -3.99 18.88 -22.91
N GLU A 240 -4.46 20.03 -23.40
CA GLU A 240 -3.74 21.32 -23.25
C GLU A 240 -3.60 21.81 -21.79
N ASN A 241 -4.47 21.32 -20.92
CA ASN A 241 -4.55 21.60 -19.48
C ASN A 241 -3.94 20.50 -18.61
N ASP A 242 -3.27 19.51 -19.21
CA ASP A 242 -2.45 18.57 -18.47
C ASP A 242 -1.08 19.19 -18.14
N VAL A 243 -0.63 18.97 -16.90
CA VAL A 243 0.72 19.29 -16.45
C VAL A 243 1.40 18.00 -16.00
N VAL A 244 2.43 17.57 -16.74
CA VAL A 244 3.15 16.32 -16.46
C VAL A 244 4.47 16.63 -15.77
N VAL A 245 4.62 16.15 -14.53
CA VAL A 245 5.80 16.34 -13.69
C VAL A 245 6.42 14.99 -13.38
N LEU A 246 7.51 14.68 -14.08
CA LEU A 246 8.18 13.38 -13.94
C LEU A 246 9.26 13.39 -12.84
N GLY A 247 9.39 12.26 -12.15
CA GLY A 247 10.38 12.03 -11.10
C GLY A 247 9.75 11.67 -9.76
N ASP A 248 10.56 11.76 -8.70
CA ASP A 248 10.15 11.40 -7.36
C ASP A 248 8.98 12.28 -6.87
N CYS A 249 7.94 11.63 -6.31
CA CYS A 249 6.72 12.30 -5.90
C CYS A 249 6.96 13.28 -4.74
N ASP A 250 7.81 12.93 -3.77
CA ASP A 250 8.07 13.74 -2.58
C ASP A 250 8.94 14.96 -2.91
N ASP A 251 9.92 14.80 -3.79
CA ASP A 251 10.74 15.91 -4.28
C ASP A 251 9.91 16.90 -5.10
N ASN A 252 9.07 16.39 -6.00
CA ASN A 252 8.28 17.24 -6.89
C ASN A 252 7.13 17.93 -6.15
N ILE A 253 6.47 17.24 -5.20
CA ILE A 253 5.40 17.86 -4.41
C ILE A 253 5.95 18.89 -3.42
N ALA A 254 7.18 18.70 -2.91
CA ALA A 254 7.85 19.71 -2.09
C ALA A 254 8.12 20.99 -2.89
N LYS A 255 8.64 20.87 -4.12
CA LYS A 255 8.83 22.03 -5.02
C LYS A 255 7.50 22.71 -5.35
N PHE A 256 6.44 21.94 -5.60
CA PHE A 256 5.11 22.49 -5.88
C PHE A 256 4.53 23.23 -4.66
N ALA A 257 4.72 22.69 -3.45
CA ALA A 257 4.34 23.36 -2.22
C ALA A 257 5.14 24.66 -2.01
N ASP A 258 6.45 24.66 -2.28
CA ASP A 258 7.30 25.85 -2.22
C ASP A 258 6.84 26.93 -3.22
N MET A 259 6.45 26.54 -4.44
CA MET A 259 5.87 27.45 -5.44
C MET A 259 4.56 28.08 -4.96
N ALA A 260 3.73 27.31 -4.23
CA ALA A 260 2.50 27.82 -3.61
C ALA A 260 2.76 28.62 -2.31
N GLY A 261 4.00 28.68 -1.83
CA GLY A 261 4.37 29.29 -0.56
C GLY A 261 3.84 28.54 0.66
N TRP A 262 3.61 27.23 0.53
CA TRP A 262 3.01 26.38 1.57
C TRP A 262 4.08 25.49 2.22
N SER A 263 4.15 25.51 3.56
CA SER A 263 5.08 24.66 4.30
C SER A 263 4.55 23.24 4.46
N LEU A 264 5.41 22.26 4.19
CA LEU A 264 5.14 20.84 4.50
C LEU A 264 5.68 20.40 5.87
N ASP A 265 6.43 21.28 6.56
CA ASP A 265 6.92 21.02 7.90
C ASP A 265 5.78 21.09 8.89
N ARG A 266 5.29 19.93 9.34
CA ARG A 266 4.31 19.86 10.42
C ARG A 266 5.04 19.93 11.77
N ASP A 267 4.68 20.91 12.60
CA ASP A 267 4.95 20.82 14.04
C ASP A 267 4.03 19.70 14.58
N THR A 268 4.54 18.48 14.68
CA THR A 268 3.82 17.31 15.22
C THR A 268 3.52 17.43 16.73
N LYS A 269 3.84 18.59 17.33
CA LYS A 269 3.53 18.94 18.72
C LYS A 269 2.03 19.17 18.89
N GLY A 270 1.29 18.09 19.10
CA GLY A 270 -0.13 18.15 19.44
C GLY A 270 -0.93 16.96 18.93
N GLN A 271 -0.38 16.18 18.00
CA GLN A 271 -0.89 14.83 17.75
C GLN A 271 -0.22 13.91 18.76
N GLU A 272 -1.00 13.43 19.73
CA GLU A 272 -0.56 12.39 20.67
C GLU A 272 0.13 11.28 19.85
N PRO A 273 1.44 11.08 20.01
CA PRO A 273 2.14 10.05 19.28
C PRO A 273 1.45 8.72 19.60
N ILE A 274 1.42 7.81 18.62
CA ILE A 274 0.97 6.41 18.73
C ILE A 274 1.53 5.66 19.97
N LYS A 275 2.50 6.25 20.69
CA LYS A 275 2.92 5.88 22.04
C LYS A 275 1.79 5.79 23.08
N GLN A 276 0.79 6.68 23.06
CA GLN A 276 -0.30 6.63 24.05
C GLN A 276 -1.21 5.42 23.80
N ILE A 277 -1.51 5.12 22.53
CA ILE A 277 -2.25 3.91 22.10
C ILE A 277 -1.47 2.64 22.44
N LYS A 278 -0.14 2.62 22.29
CA LYS A 278 0.69 1.47 22.73
C LYS A 278 0.67 1.28 24.25
N GLY A 279 0.65 2.37 25.02
CA GLY A 279 0.54 2.35 26.48
C GLY A 279 -0.81 1.81 26.94
N GLU A 280 -1.90 2.29 26.36
CA GLU A 280 -3.26 1.84 26.64
C GLU A 280 -3.49 0.39 26.17
N LEU A 281 -2.98 0.00 25.00
CA LEU A 281 -3.07 -1.37 24.50
C LEU A 281 -2.27 -2.34 25.39
N ASN A 282 -1.09 -1.93 25.90
CA ASN A 282 -0.33 -2.73 26.86
C ASN A 282 -1.05 -2.84 28.22
N SER A 283 -1.72 -1.77 28.67
CA SER A 283 -2.59 -1.80 29.86
C SER A 283 -3.75 -2.78 29.67
N ILE A 284 -4.45 -2.69 28.54
CA ILE A 284 -5.58 -3.56 28.19
C ILE A 284 -5.14 -5.03 28.09
N VAL A 285 -3.99 -5.31 27.45
CA VAL A 285 -3.42 -6.67 27.36
C VAL A 285 -3.01 -7.21 28.73
N HIS A 286 -2.49 -6.34 29.61
CA HIS A 286 -2.15 -6.70 30.98
C HIS A 286 -3.39 -6.97 31.85
N ASP A 287 -4.45 -6.18 31.69
CA ASP A 287 -5.71 -6.37 32.41
C ASP A 287 -6.46 -7.62 31.92
N LEU A 288 -6.44 -7.91 30.61
CA LEU A 288 -6.97 -9.17 30.06
C LEU A 288 -6.24 -10.41 30.60
N ARG A 289 -4.92 -10.33 30.84
CA ARG A 289 -4.13 -11.39 31.48
C ARG A 289 -4.50 -11.61 32.95
N ARG A 290 -4.89 -10.56 33.67
CA ARG A 290 -5.34 -10.69 35.07
C ARG A 290 -6.71 -11.35 35.19
N VAL A 291 -7.62 -11.04 34.27
CA VAL A 291 -8.96 -11.67 34.23
C VAL A 291 -8.85 -13.17 33.89
N THR A 292 -7.97 -13.54 32.95
CA THR A 292 -7.78 -14.95 32.57
C THR A 292 -7.09 -15.81 33.63
N LEU A 293 -6.42 -15.22 34.62
CA LEU A 293 -5.81 -15.93 35.75
C LEU A 293 -6.72 -16.03 36.98
N GLN A 294 -7.81 -15.26 37.05
CA GLN A 294 -8.78 -15.33 38.15
C GLN A 294 -9.87 -16.38 37.93
N ASP A 295 -10.05 -16.86 36.69
CA ASP A 295 -11.04 -17.90 36.37
C ASP A 295 -10.51 -19.34 36.49
N SER A 296 -9.23 -19.53 36.85
CA SER A 296 -8.63 -20.85 37.07
C SER A 296 -8.55 -21.29 38.54
N ASP A 297 -8.99 -20.48 39.50
CA ASP A 297 -8.87 -20.77 40.93
C ASP A 297 -10.23 -20.81 41.65
N LYS A 298 -11.08 -21.76 41.22
CA LYS A 298 -12.16 -22.31 42.05
C LYS A 298 -12.22 -23.82 41.84
N GLY A 299 -11.51 -24.57 42.69
CA GLY A 299 -11.57 -26.02 42.72
C GLY A 299 -10.59 -26.65 43.72
N ASP A 300 -11.06 -26.76 44.97
CA ASP A 300 -10.66 -27.68 46.04
C ASP A 300 -9.30 -27.57 46.76
N SER A 301 -9.44 -27.62 48.08
CA SER A 301 -8.50 -27.55 49.19
C SER A 301 -7.70 -28.84 49.41
N GLU A 302 -6.42 -28.74 49.80
CA GLU A 302 -5.93 -29.01 51.18
C GLU A 302 -4.39 -28.94 51.28
N LYS A 303 -3.95 -28.16 52.28
CA LYS A 303 -2.70 -28.04 53.06
C LYS A 303 -1.48 -28.92 52.71
N ASP A 304 -0.29 -28.29 52.63
CA ASP A 304 0.66 -28.26 53.75
C ASP A 304 1.84 -27.31 53.51
N ASP A 305 2.44 -26.93 54.64
CA ASP A 305 3.36 -25.84 54.94
C ASP A 305 4.79 -26.01 54.40
N ASP A 306 5.46 -24.87 54.18
CA ASP A 306 6.79 -24.54 54.71
C ASP A 306 7.72 -23.76 53.74
N SER A 307 8.31 -22.75 54.35
CA SER A 307 9.20 -21.68 53.94
C SER A 307 10.41 -22.01 53.05
N LYS A 308 10.76 -21.06 52.16
CA LYS A 308 12.05 -20.30 52.21
C LYS A 308 12.21 -19.31 51.04
N GLN A 309 12.53 -18.07 51.41
CA GLN A 309 13.12 -17.04 50.56
C GLN A 309 14.55 -17.41 50.15
N SER A 310 14.93 -17.09 48.92
CA SER A 310 16.27 -16.52 48.66
C SER A 310 16.36 -15.79 47.32
N THR A 311 17.07 -14.68 47.41
CA THR A 311 17.42 -13.63 46.47
C THR A 311 18.59 -13.99 45.55
N VAL A 312 18.76 -13.17 44.49
CA VAL A 312 20.03 -12.60 43.95
C VAL A 312 20.34 -12.89 42.47
N SER A 313 20.34 -11.78 41.71
CA SER A 313 21.23 -11.25 40.66
C SER A 313 22.04 -12.18 39.72
N ILE A 314 22.03 -11.83 38.43
CA ILE A 314 22.99 -12.31 37.42
C ILE A 314 23.90 -11.15 37.00
N GLU A 315 25.19 -11.29 37.32
CA GLU A 315 26.30 -10.45 36.84
C GLU A 315 26.82 -10.95 35.48
N GLN A 316 27.29 -10.00 34.68
CA GLN A 316 28.10 -10.20 33.48
C GLN A 316 29.52 -10.64 33.85
N SER A 317 30.14 -11.51 33.04
CA SER A 317 31.59 -11.70 33.05
C SER A 317 32.17 -11.83 31.64
N LYS A 318 33.14 -10.94 31.37
CA LYS A 318 34.18 -11.06 30.34
C LYS A 318 35.39 -11.75 30.98
N GLY A 319 36.11 -12.60 30.23
CA GLY A 319 37.40 -13.16 30.63
C GLY A 319 38.13 -13.76 29.42
N ARG A 320 39.44 -13.52 29.33
CA ARG A 320 40.30 -13.53 28.14
C ARG A 320 41.55 -14.42 28.36
N GLN A 321 41.97 -15.14 27.30
CA GLN A 321 43.31 -15.72 26.94
C GLN A 321 44.01 -16.67 27.96
N GLU A 322 44.79 -17.70 27.57
CA GLU A 322 45.98 -17.81 26.69
C GLU A 322 46.17 -19.29 26.21
N SER A 323 46.38 -19.59 24.92
CA SER A 323 47.62 -19.78 24.11
C SER A 323 48.47 -21.06 24.34
N LYS A 324 48.70 -21.84 23.26
CA LYS A 324 50.00 -22.42 22.85
C LYS A 324 49.98 -23.00 21.42
N GLU A 325 51.08 -22.74 20.70
CA GLU A 325 51.45 -23.03 19.29
C GLU A 325 51.58 -24.55 19.01
N SER A 326 51.66 -25.12 17.79
CA SER A 326 52.34 -24.82 16.50
C SER A 326 51.79 -25.87 15.47
N LYS A 327 51.86 -25.82 14.13
CA LYS A 327 52.99 -25.65 13.20
C LYS A 327 52.47 -25.71 11.73
N GLU A 328 53.27 -25.12 10.84
CA GLU A 328 53.24 -24.98 9.37
C GLU A 328 52.57 -26.07 8.49
N SER A 329 51.95 -25.66 7.37
CA SER A 329 52.56 -25.81 6.03
C SER A 329 51.78 -25.09 4.91
N SER A 330 52.56 -24.65 3.94
CA SER A 330 52.29 -23.86 2.74
C SER A 330 51.48 -24.57 1.64
N GLY A 331 50.71 -23.80 0.86
CA GLY A 331 50.19 -24.24 -0.44
C GLY A 331 49.66 -23.07 -1.28
N LYS A 332 50.42 -22.72 -2.32
CA LYS A 332 50.21 -21.61 -3.27
C LYS A 332 49.00 -21.81 -4.19
N LEU A 333 48.35 -20.70 -4.54
CA LEU A 333 47.59 -20.50 -5.79
C LEU A 333 48.50 -20.58 -7.02
N PRO A 334 47.94 -20.85 -8.21
CA PRO A 334 48.33 -20.05 -9.35
C PRO A 334 47.13 -19.46 -10.09
N ASP A 335 47.37 -18.24 -10.52
CA ASP A 335 46.68 -17.46 -11.54
C ASP A 335 47.19 -17.89 -12.93
N SER A 336 46.35 -17.86 -13.97
CA SER A 336 46.73 -17.52 -15.37
C SER A 336 45.62 -17.84 -16.39
N THR A 337 45.01 -16.76 -16.88
CA THR A 337 44.88 -16.33 -18.29
C THR A 337 44.91 -17.34 -19.46
N SER A 338 43.92 -17.13 -20.35
CA SER A 338 44.00 -16.95 -21.82
C SER A 338 43.45 -18.05 -22.75
N SER A 339 42.60 -17.61 -23.68
CA SER A 339 42.35 -18.00 -25.09
C SER A 339 40.84 -17.97 -25.39
N VAL A 340 40.29 -16.88 -25.95
CA VAL A 340 40.18 -16.56 -27.40
C VAL A 340 39.82 -17.77 -28.25
N ASN A 341 38.56 -17.86 -28.70
CA ASN A 341 38.31 -17.99 -30.13
C ASN A 341 36.94 -17.46 -30.55
N SER A 342 36.99 -16.62 -31.56
CA SER A 342 35.93 -16.06 -32.39
C SER A 342 35.30 -17.12 -33.32
N ASN A 343 34.02 -16.95 -33.67
CA ASN A 343 33.62 -16.89 -35.08
C ASN A 343 32.22 -16.32 -35.30
N LYS A 344 32.17 -15.36 -36.21
CA LYS A 344 31.03 -14.85 -36.97
C LYS A 344 30.62 -15.86 -38.05
N HIS A 345 29.33 -15.89 -38.41
CA HIS A 345 28.82 -15.75 -39.79
C HIS A 345 27.28 -15.92 -39.75
N ASP A 346 26.54 -14.86 -40.11
CA ASP A 346 25.83 -14.64 -41.39
C ASP A 346 24.47 -15.36 -41.46
N SER A 347 23.34 -14.65 -41.38
CA SER A 347 22.71 -13.69 -42.33
C SER A 347 21.81 -14.38 -43.37
N LYS A 348 20.75 -13.63 -43.74
CA LYS A 348 19.71 -13.84 -44.75
C LYS A 348 18.46 -14.63 -44.33
N ASP A 349 17.25 -14.31 -44.76
CA ASP A 349 16.62 -13.13 -45.39
C ASP A 349 15.16 -13.55 -45.63
N SER A 350 14.25 -12.57 -45.66
CA SER A 350 12.97 -12.58 -46.41
C SER A 350 11.85 -13.53 -45.89
N ASN A 351 10.55 -13.23 -45.99
CA ASN A 351 9.86 -12.31 -46.87
C ASN A 351 8.37 -12.12 -46.43
N THR A 352 7.85 -10.91 -46.70
CA THR A 352 6.52 -10.56 -47.27
C THR A 352 5.19 -10.82 -46.56
N ASN A 353 4.49 -9.70 -46.34
CA ASN A 353 3.13 -9.31 -46.79
C ASN A 353 1.93 -10.23 -46.53
N ASP A 354 0.87 -9.69 -45.90
CA ASP A 354 -0.28 -9.13 -46.64
C ASP A 354 -1.35 -8.57 -45.68
N THR A 355 -1.66 -7.28 -45.84
CA THR A 355 -2.96 -6.68 -45.54
C THR A 355 -3.90 -6.91 -46.71
N PRO A 356 -5.23 -6.82 -46.48
CA PRO A 356 -6.04 -6.14 -47.47
C PRO A 356 -6.95 -5.05 -46.89
N GLU A 357 -7.10 -4.03 -47.73
CA GLU A 357 -7.95 -2.85 -47.61
C GLU A 357 -9.46 -3.15 -47.68
N ALA A 358 -10.19 -2.08 -47.36
CA ALA A 358 -11.62 -1.85 -47.42
C ALA A 358 -12.33 -2.26 -48.73
N VAL A 359 -13.63 -2.56 -48.61
CA VAL A 359 -14.60 -2.40 -49.68
C VAL A 359 -15.81 -1.60 -49.16
N ASP A 360 -16.16 -0.64 -50.00
CA ASP A 360 -17.15 0.42 -49.90
C ASP A 360 -18.56 -0.04 -50.34
N ARG A 361 -19.58 0.77 -50.00
CA ARG A 361 -20.96 0.89 -50.56
C ARG A 361 -22.05 -0.12 -50.13
N ALA A 362 -23.14 0.38 -49.54
CA ALA A 362 -24.24 1.04 -50.26
C ALA A 362 -25.54 1.12 -49.40
N ASP A 363 -26.18 2.28 -49.51
CA ASP A 363 -27.57 2.64 -49.17
C ASP A 363 -28.62 1.51 -49.05
N THR A 364 -29.51 1.63 -48.07
CA THR A 364 -30.95 1.63 -48.34
C THR A 364 -31.75 2.37 -47.27
N LYS A 365 -32.68 3.17 -47.77
CA LYS A 365 -33.68 4.01 -47.12
C LYS A 365 -34.80 3.23 -46.41
N ASN A 366 -35.47 3.95 -45.51
CA ASN A 366 -36.90 3.88 -45.14
C ASN A 366 -37.43 2.60 -44.44
N HIS A 367 -37.96 2.76 -43.22
CA HIS A 367 -39.39 3.04 -43.06
C HIS A 367 -39.78 3.42 -41.61
N ASP A 368 -40.78 4.30 -41.56
CA ASP A 368 -41.56 4.79 -40.43
C ASP A 368 -42.30 3.70 -39.61
N ASP A 369 -42.91 4.21 -38.52
CA ASP A 369 -44.12 3.72 -37.84
C ASP A 369 -43.98 2.59 -36.79
N LYS A 370 -43.75 2.97 -35.53
CA LYS A 370 -44.78 3.10 -34.47
C LYS A 370 -44.20 3.28 -33.07
#